data_AF-A0A0D0SH69-F1
#
_entry.id   AF-A0A0D0SH69-F1
#
_cell.length_a   1.000
_cell.length_b   1.000
_cell.length_c   1.000
_cell.angle_alpha   90.00
_cell.angle_beta   90.00
_cell.angle_gamma   90.00
#
_symmetry.space_group_name_H-M   'P 1'
#
loop_
_entity.id
_entity.type
_entity.pdbx_description
1 polymer ?
#
loop_
_entity_poly.entity_id
_entity_poly.type
_entity_poly.pdbx_seq_one_letter_code
_entity_poly.pdbx_strand_id
1 'polypeptide(L)'
;MDLSKDNKPEELISEKRNFNKYLCFSNIRELIKNSHVKIGQIEKEAGCQPGYMSRLDKQTNSSEPSIEFIVTAANMLGVSLDTLITLDLASMTPTERYLAQFFDKLKKDTLDDKLEWIRETADSLNNMVSDENGYIPHPLFRWESYSMGMDEATRITFVSDSFGKNTYINGDCFSLKLKNQSILYLMDICEQEHPFINIDTQAKEIWMYMPSVGAEKLVANNDNSPLSPLVDILVETVSERMSHPRVKKDLKYVIDAFMKDDLEDDEEKLPFSY
;
A
#
# COMPACT_ATOMS: atom_id res chain seq x y z
N MET A 1 -22.72 -0.69 42.91
CA MET A 1 -23.48 -0.87 41.65
C MET A 1 -22.44 -1.24 40.61
N ASP A 2 -22.65 -2.40 39.98
CA ASP A 2 -21.63 -3.33 39.51
C ASP A 2 -20.54 -2.79 38.58
N LEU A 3 -19.30 -3.04 39.01
CA LEU A 3 -18.10 -3.13 38.18
C LEU A 3 -17.85 -4.63 37.93
N SER A 4 -18.50 -5.19 36.90
CA SER A 4 -18.13 -6.47 36.31
C SER A 4 -18.76 -6.62 34.92
N LYS A 5 -18.03 -6.16 33.91
CA LYS A 5 -18.11 -6.75 32.57
C LYS A 5 -16.72 -7.24 32.22
N ASP A 6 -16.37 -8.37 32.80
CA ASP A 6 -15.32 -9.23 32.29
C ASP A 6 -15.77 -9.69 30.89
N ASN A 7 -15.34 -8.95 29.86
CA ASN A 7 -15.37 -9.47 28.50
C ASN A 7 -14.44 -10.68 28.47
N LYS A 8 -15.00 -11.86 28.25
CA LYS A 8 -14.25 -13.12 28.22
C LYS A 8 -13.18 -13.02 27.12
N PRO A 9 -11.92 -13.44 27.40
CA PRO A 9 -10.85 -13.49 26.41
C PRO A 9 -11.25 -14.25 25.13
N GLU A 10 -12.14 -15.24 25.25
CA GLU A 10 -12.63 -16.06 24.14
C GLU A 10 -13.46 -15.29 23.10
N GLU A 11 -14.19 -14.24 23.48
CA GLU A 11 -14.94 -13.39 22.51
C GLU A 11 -13.98 -12.50 21.72
N LEU A 12 -12.97 -11.92 22.39
CA LEU A 12 -11.89 -11.12 21.78
C LEU A 12 -10.94 -11.96 20.89
N ILE A 13 -10.83 -13.26 21.14
CA ILE A 13 -10.06 -14.20 20.31
C ILE A 13 -10.87 -14.66 19.08
N SER A 14 -12.21 -14.70 19.18
CA SER A 14 -13.08 -15.05 18.05
C SER A 14 -13.14 -13.96 16.98
N GLU A 15 -13.06 -12.69 17.39
CA GLU A 15 -12.95 -11.53 16.48
C GLU A 15 -11.56 -11.44 15.80
N LYS A 16 -10.55 -12.16 16.31
CA LYS A 16 -9.20 -12.27 15.76
C LYS A 16 -8.98 -13.48 14.84
N ARG A 17 -10.04 -14.22 14.46
CA ARG A 17 -9.93 -15.22 13.38
C ARG A 17 -9.94 -14.52 12.02
N ASN A 18 -8.78 -14.01 11.63
CA ASN A 18 -8.55 -13.19 10.43
C ASN A 18 -8.66 -13.94 9.08
N PHE A 19 -8.89 -15.26 9.08
CA PHE A 19 -8.92 -16.03 7.83
C PHE A 19 -10.32 -16.56 7.50
N ASN A 20 -10.91 -16.02 6.44
CA ASN A 20 -12.16 -16.54 5.88
C ASN A 20 -11.87 -17.55 4.76
N LYS A 21 -11.90 -18.85 5.09
CA LYS A 21 -11.66 -19.91 4.10
C LYS A 21 -12.65 -19.90 2.93
N TYR A 22 -13.90 -19.46 3.16
CA TYR A 22 -14.91 -19.42 2.10
C TYR A 22 -14.61 -18.31 1.10
N LEU A 23 -14.13 -17.16 1.59
CA LEU A 23 -13.60 -16.08 0.74
C LEU A 23 -12.42 -16.58 -0.08
N CYS A 24 -11.42 -17.18 0.58
CA CYS A 24 -10.25 -17.76 -0.09
C CYS A 24 -10.66 -18.78 -1.17
N PHE A 25 -11.57 -19.72 -0.87
CA PHE A 25 -12.03 -20.71 -1.85
C PHE A 25 -12.87 -20.10 -2.97
N SER A 26 -13.66 -19.06 -2.68
CA SER A 26 -14.39 -18.28 -3.69
C SER A 26 -13.40 -17.62 -4.66
N ASN A 27 -12.35 -16.99 -4.14
CA ASN A 27 -11.30 -16.35 -4.93
C ASN A 27 -10.53 -17.36 -5.79
N ILE A 28 -10.17 -18.52 -5.24
CA ILE A 28 -9.54 -19.61 -6.01
C ILE A 28 -10.45 -20.02 -7.18
N ARG A 29 -11.75 -20.21 -6.94
CA ARG A 29 -12.70 -20.57 -8.01
C ARG A 29 -12.79 -19.49 -9.06
N GLU A 30 -12.83 -18.23 -8.65
CA GLU A 30 -12.92 -17.09 -9.54
C GLU A 30 -11.69 -16.94 -10.43
N LEU A 31 -10.49 -17.05 -9.85
CA LEU A 31 -9.22 -17.01 -10.58
C LEU A 31 -9.07 -18.20 -11.55
N ILE A 32 -9.56 -19.38 -11.17
CA ILE A 32 -9.49 -20.58 -12.01
C ILE A 32 -10.30 -20.42 -13.31
N LYS A 33 -11.46 -19.75 -13.28
CA LYS A 33 -12.30 -19.53 -14.47
C LYS A 33 -11.53 -18.88 -15.63
N ASN A 34 -10.59 -17.99 -15.29
CA ASN A 34 -9.80 -17.22 -16.26
C ASN A 34 -8.35 -17.73 -16.41
N SER A 35 -8.03 -18.87 -15.80
CA SER A 35 -6.69 -19.48 -15.84
C SER A 35 -6.72 -20.84 -16.57
N HIS A 36 -5.55 -21.35 -16.93
CA HIS A 36 -5.38 -22.72 -17.43
C HIS A 36 -5.19 -23.74 -16.29
N VAL A 37 -5.19 -23.28 -15.04
CA VAL A 37 -4.91 -24.09 -13.84
C VAL A 37 -6.19 -24.77 -13.38
N LYS A 38 -6.10 -26.05 -13.01
CA LYS A 38 -7.20 -26.83 -12.45
C LYS A 38 -7.03 -27.01 -10.94
N ILE A 39 -8.13 -27.06 -10.20
CA ILE A 39 -8.13 -27.32 -8.74
C ILE A 39 -7.30 -28.57 -8.40
N GLY A 40 -7.49 -29.67 -9.14
CA GLY A 40 -6.74 -30.91 -8.89
C GLY A 40 -5.23 -30.79 -9.14
N GLN A 41 -4.77 -29.82 -9.95
CA GLN A 41 -3.34 -29.55 -10.10
C GLN A 41 -2.79 -28.81 -8.88
N ILE A 42 -3.53 -27.82 -8.37
CA ILE A 42 -3.19 -27.11 -7.12
C ILE A 42 -3.13 -28.10 -5.96
N GLU A 43 -4.13 -28.97 -5.81
CA GLU A 43 -4.16 -30.00 -4.77
C GLU A 43 -2.95 -30.93 -4.87
N LYS A 44 -2.61 -31.39 -6.08
CA LYS A 44 -1.46 -32.26 -6.29
C LYS A 44 -0.14 -31.58 -5.95
N GLU A 45 0.05 -30.34 -6.41
CA GLU A 45 1.28 -29.57 -6.18
C GLU A 45 1.45 -29.23 -4.69
N ALA A 46 0.35 -28.97 -3.99
CA ALA A 46 0.32 -28.74 -2.55
C ALA A 46 0.45 -30.03 -1.71
N GLY A 47 0.64 -31.20 -2.32
CA GLY A 47 0.71 -32.49 -1.62
C GLY A 47 -0.61 -32.94 -0.98
N CYS A 48 -1.73 -32.38 -1.40
CA CYS A 48 -3.06 -32.66 -0.89
C CYS A 48 -3.75 -33.80 -1.67
N GLN A 49 -4.67 -34.49 -1.00
CA GLN A 49 -5.48 -35.54 -1.66
C GLN A 49 -6.51 -34.94 -2.63
N PRO A 50 -6.82 -35.60 -3.76
CA PRO A 50 -7.85 -35.12 -4.68
C PRO A 50 -9.20 -34.83 -3.99
N GLY A 51 -9.80 -33.68 -4.28
CA GLY A 51 -11.03 -33.19 -3.65
C GLY A 51 -10.83 -32.64 -2.23
N TYR A 52 -9.59 -32.31 -1.84
CA TYR A 52 -9.26 -31.66 -0.58
C TYR A 52 -10.07 -30.39 -0.37
N MET A 53 -10.07 -29.48 -1.35
CA MET A 53 -10.79 -28.22 -1.25
C MET A 53 -12.30 -28.46 -1.14
N SER A 54 -12.85 -29.36 -1.96
CA SER A 54 -14.28 -29.71 -1.94
C SER A 54 -14.73 -30.33 -0.62
N ARG A 55 -13.86 -31.05 0.10
CA ARG A 55 -14.16 -31.58 1.43
C ARG A 55 -14.12 -30.49 2.50
N LEU A 56 -13.22 -29.51 2.37
CA LEU A 56 -13.06 -28.40 3.31
C LEU A 56 -14.13 -27.31 3.17
N ASP A 57 -14.68 -27.15 1.96
CA ASP A 57 -15.71 -26.15 1.63
C ASP A 57 -17.12 -26.53 2.13
N LYS A 58 -17.29 -27.76 2.64
CA LYS A 58 -18.57 -28.18 3.24
C LYS A 58 -18.83 -27.38 4.52
N GLN A 59 -20.04 -26.85 4.67
CA GLN A 59 -20.46 -26.09 5.86
C GLN A 59 -20.30 -26.86 7.17
N THR A 60 -20.35 -28.19 7.13
CA THR A 60 -20.15 -29.05 8.31
C THR A 60 -18.70 -29.20 8.72
N ASN A 61 -17.75 -28.73 7.90
CA ASN A 61 -16.33 -28.86 8.14
C ASN A 61 -15.79 -27.53 8.68
N SER A 62 -15.23 -27.52 9.90
CA SER A 62 -14.59 -26.34 10.49
C SER A 62 -13.08 -26.30 10.27
N SER A 63 -12.49 -27.32 9.64
CA SER A 63 -11.05 -27.37 9.38
C SER A 63 -10.63 -26.28 8.40
N GLU A 64 -9.47 -25.68 8.66
CA GLU A 64 -8.83 -24.71 7.79
C GLU A 64 -7.95 -25.42 6.74
N PRO A 65 -7.85 -24.87 5.52
CA PRO A 65 -6.86 -25.31 4.54
C PRO A 65 -5.43 -25.13 5.07
N SER A 66 -4.51 -26.00 4.64
CA SER A 66 -3.10 -25.84 4.95
C SER A 66 -2.52 -24.59 4.32
N ILE A 67 -1.49 -24.01 4.96
CA ILE A 67 -0.75 -22.87 4.41
C ILE A 67 -0.11 -23.24 3.08
N GLU A 68 0.42 -24.46 2.96
CA GLU A 68 0.99 -24.98 1.72
C GLU A 68 -0.03 -24.96 0.58
N PHE A 69 -1.29 -25.31 0.84
CA PHE A 69 -2.35 -25.25 -0.17
C PHE A 69 -2.63 -23.81 -0.61
N ILE A 70 -2.76 -22.88 0.34
CA ILE A 70 -3.06 -21.47 0.04
C ILE A 70 -1.90 -20.83 -0.73
N VAL A 71 -0.66 -21.02 -0.28
CA VAL A 71 0.55 -20.48 -0.92
C VAL A 71 0.71 -21.06 -2.32
N THR A 72 0.51 -22.37 -2.48
CA THR A 72 0.56 -23.03 -3.80
C THR A 72 -0.51 -22.47 -4.73
N ALA A 73 -1.74 -22.29 -4.24
CA ALA A 73 -2.82 -21.69 -5.02
C ALA A 73 -2.47 -20.25 -5.47
N ALA A 74 -2.00 -19.40 -4.55
CA ALA A 74 -1.60 -18.02 -4.85
C ALA A 74 -0.51 -17.99 -5.93
N ASN A 75 0.54 -18.80 -5.77
CA ASN A 75 1.64 -18.90 -6.72
C ASN A 75 1.19 -19.37 -8.11
N MET A 76 0.39 -20.44 -8.18
CA MET A 76 -0.09 -20.98 -9.45
C MET A 76 -1.08 -20.05 -10.16
N LEU A 77 -1.85 -19.28 -9.40
CA LEU A 77 -2.84 -18.33 -9.93
C LEU A 77 -2.27 -16.93 -10.17
N GLY A 78 -1.00 -16.70 -9.82
CA GLY A 78 -0.29 -15.45 -10.12
C GLY A 78 -0.77 -14.24 -9.31
N VAL A 79 -1.26 -14.45 -8.08
CA VAL A 79 -1.71 -13.39 -7.16
C VAL A 79 -0.91 -13.44 -5.86
N SER A 80 -0.89 -12.34 -5.09
CA SER A 80 -0.29 -12.40 -3.75
C SER A 80 -1.18 -13.16 -2.76
N LEU A 81 -0.58 -13.62 -1.67
CA LEU A 81 -1.32 -14.23 -0.55
C LEU A 81 -2.37 -13.25 0.00
N ASP A 82 -2.00 -11.98 0.16
CA ASP A 82 -2.90 -10.95 0.70
C ASP A 82 -4.12 -10.73 -0.19
N THR A 83 -3.91 -10.63 -1.50
CA THR A 83 -5.01 -10.57 -2.48
C THR A 83 -5.93 -11.78 -2.38
N LEU A 84 -5.36 -12.98 -2.22
CA LEU A 84 -6.13 -14.21 -2.17
C LEU A 84 -7.01 -14.33 -0.92
N ILE A 85 -6.58 -13.76 0.21
CA ILE A 85 -7.24 -13.96 1.51
C ILE A 85 -8.04 -12.74 1.99
N THR A 86 -7.75 -11.54 1.50
CA THR A 86 -8.39 -10.29 1.97
C THR A 86 -9.47 -9.76 1.02
N LEU A 87 -9.32 -9.96 -0.29
CA LEU A 87 -10.23 -9.37 -1.28
C LEU A 87 -11.38 -10.29 -1.63
N ASP A 88 -12.57 -9.74 -1.92
CA ASP A 88 -13.63 -10.49 -2.60
C ASP A 88 -13.50 -10.31 -4.11
N LEU A 89 -12.69 -11.16 -4.74
CA LEU A 89 -12.40 -11.04 -6.16
C LEU A 89 -13.67 -11.15 -7.00
N ALA A 90 -14.68 -11.92 -6.57
CA ALA A 90 -15.88 -12.15 -7.36
C ALA A 90 -16.73 -10.88 -7.58
N SER A 91 -16.72 -9.94 -6.63
CA SER A 91 -17.48 -8.70 -6.70
C SER A 91 -16.71 -7.52 -7.31
N MET A 92 -15.40 -7.66 -7.51
CA MET A 92 -14.55 -6.59 -8.05
C MET A 92 -14.75 -6.35 -9.55
N THR A 93 -14.81 -5.08 -9.90
CA THR A 93 -14.76 -4.54 -11.26
C THR A 93 -13.41 -4.80 -11.95
N PRO A 94 -13.33 -4.71 -13.28
CA PRO A 94 -12.05 -4.84 -13.99
C PRO A 94 -10.98 -3.82 -13.55
N THR A 95 -11.38 -2.59 -13.24
CA THR A 95 -10.46 -1.52 -12.79
C THR A 95 -9.87 -1.84 -11.41
N GLU A 96 -10.69 -2.29 -10.48
CA GLU A 96 -10.20 -2.66 -9.14
C GLU A 96 -9.25 -3.85 -9.22
N ARG A 97 -9.55 -4.85 -10.06
CA ARG A 97 -8.64 -6.00 -10.27
C ARG A 97 -7.30 -5.57 -10.88
N TYR A 98 -7.32 -4.60 -11.79
CA TYR A 98 -6.10 -4.02 -12.35
C TYR A 98 -5.26 -3.31 -11.27
N LEU A 99 -5.90 -2.53 -10.40
CA LEU A 99 -5.20 -1.87 -9.28
C LEU A 99 -4.67 -2.89 -8.25
N ALA A 100 -5.41 -3.95 -7.93
CA ALA A 100 -4.92 -5.01 -7.05
C ALA A 100 -3.64 -5.66 -7.58
N GLN A 101 -3.61 -5.98 -8.88
CA GLN A 101 -2.39 -6.51 -9.54
C GLN A 101 -1.22 -5.52 -9.50
N PHE A 102 -1.52 -4.23 -9.69
CA PHE A 102 -0.53 -3.17 -9.58
C PHE A 102 0.06 -3.09 -8.15
N PHE A 103 -0.78 -3.11 -7.11
CA PHE A 103 -0.35 -3.10 -5.71
C PHE A 103 0.43 -4.35 -5.31
N ASP A 104 0.01 -5.52 -5.77
CA ASP A 104 0.75 -6.77 -5.55
C ASP A 104 2.16 -6.69 -6.13
N LYS A 105 2.29 -6.16 -7.35
CA LYS A 105 3.60 -5.96 -7.99
C LYS A 105 4.43 -4.92 -7.24
N LEU A 106 3.85 -3.78 -6.84
CA LEU A 106 4.54 -2.74 -6.07
C LEU A 106 5.06 -3.27 -4.75
N LYS A 107 4.23 -4.02 -4.01
CA LYS A 107 4.62 -4.64 -2.74
C LYS A 107 5.79 -5.60 -2.94
N LYS A 108 5.67 -6.51 -3.92
CA LYS A 108 6.74 -7.46 -4.24
C LYS A 108 8.06 -6.76 -4.59
N ASP A 109 8.00 -5.77 -5.48
CA ASP A 109 9.21 -5.05 -5.90
C ASP A 109 9.78 -4.16 -4.77
N THR A 110 8.95 -3.73 -3.81
CA THR A 110 9.41 -3.05 -2.58
C THR A 110 10.18 -4.01 -1.69
N LEU A 111 9.64 -5.21 -1.44
CA LEU A 111 10.28 -6.25 -0.63
C LEU A 111 11.58 -6.76 -1.26
N ASP A 112 11.63 -6.83 -2.59
CA ASP A 112 12.81 -7.22 -3.37
C ASP A 112 13.87 -6.09 -3.51
N ASP A 113 13.71 -4.94 -2.84
CA ASP A 113 14.56 -3.75 -2.94
C ASP A 113 14.73 -3.17 -4.36
N LYS A 114 13.76 -3.40 -5.25
CA LYS A 114 13.82 -2.89 -6.63
C LYS A 114 13.35 -1.44 -6.76
N LEU A 115 12.61 -0.94 -5.77
CA LEU A 115 11.96 0.38 -5.80
C LEU A 115 12.66 1.39 -4.90
N GLU A 116 12.99 2.55 -5.46
CA GLU A 116 13.64 3.66 -4.75
C GLU A 116 12.59 4.66 -4.23
N TRP A 117 11.88 4.23 -3.19
CA TRP A 117 10.96 5.10 -2.45
C TRP A 117 11.69 6.28 -1.79
N ILE A 118 11.04 7.43 -1.80
CA ILE A 118 11.44 8.64 -1.07
C ILE A 118 10.48 8.78 0.11
N ARG A 119 11.04 9.01 1.30
CA ARG A 119 10.26 9.33 2.49
C ARG A 119 10.05 10.84 2.57
N GLU A 120 8.83 11.24 2.84
CA GLU A 120 8.42 12.63 3.04
C GLU A 120 7.80 12.74 4.43
N THR A 121 8.54 13.33 5.37
CA THR A 121 8.12 13.36 6.78
C THR A 121 6.90 14.22 6.99
N ALA A 122 6.03 13.85 7.93
CA ALA A 122 4.86 14.65 8.31
C ALA A 122 5.23 16.12 8.62
N ASP A 123 6.33 16.33 9.37
CA ASP A 123 6.81 17.67 9.72
C ASP A 123 7.14 18.52 8.48
N SER A 124 7.96 18.00 7.56
CA SER A 124 8.29 18.69 6.31
C SER A 124 7.08 18.99 5.43
N LEU A 125 6.07 18.11 5.42
CA LEU A 125 4.87 18.30 4.60
C LEU A 125 3.88 19.29 5.23
N ASN A 126 3.68 19.24 6.55
CA ASN A 126 2.80 20.15 7.28
C ASN A 126 3.39 21.57 7.38
N ASN A 127 4.72 21.70 7.44
CA ASN A 127 5.44 22.98 7.54
C ASN A 127 6.01 23.46 6.20
N MET A 128 5.47 22.96 5.08
CA MET A 128 5.92 23.32 3.74
C MET A 128 5.74 24.82 3.49
N VAL A 129 6.78 25.42 2.91
CA VAL A 129 6.78 26.82 2.46
C VAL A 129 6.98 26.88 0.95
N SER A 130 6.50 27.95 0.33
CA SER A 130 6.77 28.22 -1.08
C SER A 130 8.19 28.75 -1.27
N ASP A 131 8.68 28.71 -2.49
CA ASP A 131 9.88 29.46 -2.86
C ASP A 131 9.63 30.99 -2.92
N GLU A 132 10.67 31.74 -3.26
CA GLU A 132 10.62 33.22 -3.40
C GLU A 132 9.61 33.70 -4.44
N ASN A 133 9.21 32.84 -5.38
CA ASN A 133 8.25 33.15 -6.44
C ASN A 133 6.82 32.65 -6.11
N GLY A 134 6.60 32.08 -4.93
CA GLY A 134 5.31 31.51 -4.52
C GLY A 134 5.04 30.11 -5.10
N TYR A 135 6.04 29.46 -5.69
CA TYR A 135 5.92 28.08 -6.20
C TYR A 135 5.87 27.09 -5.04
N ILE A 136 4.89 26.17 -5.11
CA ILE A 136 4.73 25.10 -4.13
C ILE A 136 5.52 23.88 -4.63
N PRO A 137 6.48 23.36 -3.84
CA PRO A 137 7.39 22.31 -4.30
C PRO A 137 6.75 20.93 -4.45
N HIS A 138 5.50 20.74 -4.01
CA HIS A 138 4.82 19.44 -4.03
C HIS A 138 3.52 19.49 -4.86
N PRO A 139 3.34 18.58 -5.84
CA PRO A 139 2.23 18.64 -6.79
C PRO A 139 0.84 18.35 -6.21
N LEU A 140 0.77 17.68 -5.06
CA LEU A 140 -0.48 17.44 -4.34
C LEU A 140 -0.92 18.63 -3.45
N PHE A 141 -0.05 19.60 -3.18
CA PHE A 141 -0.34 20.70 -2.26
C PHE A 141 -0.72 21.97 -3.03
N ARG A 142 -1.59 22.77 -2.43
CA ARG A 142 -2.01 24.06 -2.98
C ARG A 142 -2.31 25.07 -1.89
N TRP A 143 -2.37 26.35 -2.26
CA TRP A 143 -2.81 27.40 -1.34
C TRP A 143 -4.31 27.24 -1.03
N GLU A 144 -4.63 27.25 0.25
CA GLU A 144 -6.01 27.22 0.74
C GLU A 144 -6.24 28.32 1.78
N SER A 145 -7.44 28.89 1.76
CA SER A 145 -7.87 29.94 2.69
C SER A 145 -8.75 29.38 3.82
N TYR A 146 -8.45 29.83 5.03
CA TYR A 146 -9.12 29.44 6.26
C TYR A 146 -9.66 30.69 6.94
N SER A 147 -10.95 30.65 7.25
CA SER A 147 -11.58 31.69 8.06
C SER A 147 -11.19 31.47 9.52
N MET A 148 -10.52 32.44 10.11
CA MET A 148 -10.11 32.51 11.50
C MET A 148 -10.88 33.64 12.17
N GLY A 149 -12.20 33.46 12.32
CA GLY A 149 -13.09 34.49 12.86
C GLY A 149 -13.28 35.65 11.89
N MET A 150 -12.71 36.82 12.18
CA MET A 150 -12.78 38.00 11.30
C MET A 150 -11.61 38.09 10.30
N ASP A 151 -10.57 37.26 10.47
CA ASP A 151 -9.38 37.25 9.62
C ASP A 151 -9.37 36.03 8.69
N GLU A 152 -8.68 36.15 7.56
CA GLU A 152 -8.39 35.02 6.65
C GLU A 152 -6.90 34.68 6.72
N ALA A 153 -6.60 33.42 6.99
CA ALA A 153 -5.25 32.87 6.91
C ALA A 153 -5.12 32.01 5.65
N THR A 154 -4.00 32.13 4.95
CA THR A 154 -3.64 31.24 3.84
C THR A 154 -2.53 30.28 4.28
N ARG A 155 -2.66 29.01 3.93
CA ARG A 155 -1.60 28.01 4.14
C ARG A 155 -1.53 27.06 2.95
N ILE A 156 -0.35 26.50 2.73
CA ILE A 156 -0.14 25.40 1.79
C ILE A 156 -0.76 24.15 2.41
N THR A 157 -1.64 23.46 1.70
CA THR A 157 -2.36 22.29 2.22
C THR A 157 -2.53 21.24 1.13
N PHE A 158 -2.36 19.98 1.52
CA PHE A 158 -2.81 18.85 0.72
C PHE A 158 -4.33 18.72 0.87
N VAL A 159 -5.06 18.93 -0.23
CA VAL A 159 -6.52 18.78 -0.21
C VAL A 159 -6.87 17.35 -0.59
N SER A 160 -7.00 16.49 0.42
CA SER A 160 -7.41 15.10 0.23
C SER A 160 -8.87 14.98 -0.19
N ASP A 161 -9.25 13.84 -0.76
CA ASP A 161 -10.66 13.55 -1.01
C ASP A 161 -11.41 13.19 0.28
N SER A 162 -10.71 12.60 1.25
CA SER A 162 -11.30 12.19 2.54
C SER A 162 -11.70 13.37 3.40
N PHE A 163 -10.83 14.38 3.52
CA PHE A 163 -10.97 15.47 4.49
C PHE A 163 -10.94 16.88 3.88
N GLY A 164 -10.78 16.97 2.56
CA GLY A 164 -10.74 18.25 1.86
C GLY A 164 -9.64 19.16 2.40
N LYS A 165 -9.93 20.46 2.56
CA LYS A 165 -8.97 21.42 3.09
C LYS A 165 -8.65 21.23 4.58
N ASN A 166 -9.41 20.41 5.31
CA ASN A 166 -9.12 20.19 6.72
C ASN A 166 -7.96 19.20 6.94
N THR A 167 -7.56 18.47 5.89
CA THR A 167 -6.47 17.48 5.92
C THR A 167 -5.22 17.96 6.65
N TYR A 168 -4.72 17.10 7.52
CA TYR A 168 -3.42 17.19 8.17
C TYR A 168 -2.61 15.93 7.86
N ILE A 169 -1.29 16.05 7.72
CA ILE A 169 -0.42 14.88 7.50
C ILE A 169 -0.15 14.21 8.85
N ASN A 170 -0.60 12.96 8.99
CA ASN A 170 -0.60 12.21 10.24
C ASN A 170 0.74 11.49 10.48
N GLY A 171 1.33 10.93 9.43
CA GLY A 171 2.55 10.13 9.48
C GLY A 171 3.50 10.43 8.32
N ASP A 172 4.62 9.70 8.28
CA ASP A 172 5.53 9.76 7.12
C ASP A 172 4.79 9.30 5.86
N CYS A 173 4.85 10.12 4.82
CA CYS A 173 4.34 9.80 3.49
C CYS A 173 5.48 9.27 2.62
N PHE A 174 5.13 8.66 1.49
CA PHE A 174 6.11 8.08 0.58
C PHE A 174 5.80 8.41 -0.87
N SER A 175 6.84 8.72 -1.64
CA SER A 175 6.73 8.91 -3.07
C SER A 175 7.64 7.98 -3.86
N LEU A 176 7.19 7.59 -5.05
CA LEU A 176 7.92 6.75 -5.97
C LEU A 176 7.82 7.31 -7.38
N LYS A 177 8.98 7.62 -7.96
CA LYS A 177 9.07 8.01 -9.37
C LYS A 177 8.83 6.80 -10.26
N LEU A 178 7.89 6.95 -11.18
CA LEU A 178 7.54 5.98 -12.19
C LEU A 178 7.90 6.51 -13.59
N LYS A 179 7.42 5.83 -14.64
CA LYS A 179 7.71 6.19 -16.04
C LYS A 179 7.09 7.55 -16.38
N ASN A 180 7.64 8.25 -17.39
CA ASN A 180 7.10 9.51 -17.92
C ASN A 180 7.00 10.63 -16.87
N GLN A 181 7.92 10.64 -15.89
CA GLN A 181 7.92 11.61 -14.79
C GLN A 181 6.66 11.56 -13.91
N SER A 182 5.90 10.46 -13.98
CA SER A 182 4.80 10.26 -13.04
C SER A 182 5.35 9.91 -11.66
N ILE A 183 4.61 10.31 -10.63
CA ILE A 183 4.97 10.07 -9.24
C ILE A 183 3.76 9.46 -8.54
N LEU A 184 3.97 8.30 -7.93
CA LEU A 184 3.01 7.65 -7.05
C LEU A 184 3.26 8.16 -5.63
N TYR A 185 2.20 8.51 -4.91
CA TYR A 185 2.23 8.97 -3.53
C TYR A 185 1.39 8.06 -2.64
N LEU A 186 1.92 7.75 -1.47
CA LEU A 186 1.25 7.12 -0.36
C LEU A 186 1.13 8.16 0.76
N MET A 187 -0.10 8.60 1.03
CA MET A 187 -0.39 9.69 1.95
C MET A 187 -1.06 9.15 3.21
N ASP A 188 -0.46 9.38 4.39
CA ASP A 188 -1.05 9.07 5.69
C ASP A 188 -1.57 10.36 6.33
N ILE A 189 -2.90 10.48 6.44
CA ILE A 189 -3.59 11.73 6.71
C ILE A 189 -4.66 11.60 7.79
N CYS A 190 -5.04 12.74 8.37
CA CYS A 190 -6.16 12.86 9.28
C CYS A 190 -6.93 14.18 9.10
N GLU A 191 -8.12 14.29 9.69
CA GLU A 191 -8.99 15.47 9.54
C GLU A 191 -8.46 16.73 10.26
N GLN A 192 -7.60 16.60 11.30
CA GLN A 192 -7.04 17.73 12.07
C GLN A 192 -5.72 17.35 12.78
N GLU A 193 -4.94 18.35 13.20
CA GLU A 193 -3.62 18.24 13.87
C GLU A 193 -3.62 17.43 15.19
N HIS A 194 -4.79 17.11 15.76
CA HIS A 194 -4.93 16.40 17.04
C HIS A 194 -5.76 15.11 16.91
N PRO A 195 -5.18 13.99 16.45
CA PRO A 195 -5.89 12.73 16.22
C PRO A 195 -6.09 11.89 17.51
N PHE A 196 -6.31 12.50 18.68
CA PHE A 196 -6.15 11.77 19.94
C PHE A 196 -7.29 10.82 20.33
N ILE A 197 -8.40 10.72 19.59
CA ILE A 197 -9.58 10.00 20.12
C ILE A 197 -10.30 9.08 19.11
N ASN A 198 -10.14 9.20 17.78
CA ASN A 198 -10.97 8.40 16.86
C ASN A 198 -10.26 7.88 15.60
N ILE A 199 -10.41 6.59 15.30
CA ILE A 199 -9.88 5.94 14.08
C ILE A 199 -10.62 6.49 12.83
N ASP A 200 -11.87 6.91 12.99
CA ASP A 200 -12.70 7.47 11.92
C ASP A 200 -12.16 8.81 11.35
N THR A 201 -11.13 9.39 11.96
CA THR A 201 -10.50 10.64 11.49
C THR A 201 -9.15 10.42 10.81
N GLN A 202 -8.76 9.18 10.51
CA GLN A 202 -7.54 8.83 9.78
C GLN A 202 -7.87 8.20 8.44
N ALA A 203 -7.01 8.43 7.45
CA ALA A 203 -7.12 7.79 6.14
C ALA A 203 -5.73 7.60 5.53
N LYS A 204 -5.61 6.56 4.71
CA LYS A 204 -4.47 6.36 3.81
C LYS A 204 -4.97 6.51 2.39
N GLU A 205 -4.37 7.41 1.63
CA GLU A 205 -4.74 7.65 0.23
C GLU A 205 -3.57 7.39 -0.70
N ILE A 206 -3.85 6.73 -1.83
CA ILE A 206 -2.88 6.52 -2.91
C ILE A 206 -3.20 7.48 -4.04
N TRP A 207 -2.24 8.32 -4.39
CA TRP A 207 -2.36 9.32 -5.44
C TRP A 207 -1.35 9.09 -6.56
N MET A 208 -1.73 9.43 -7.78
CA MET A 208 -0.82 9.48 -8.92
C MET A 208 -0.77 10.91 -9.45
N TYR A 209 0.45 11.44 -9.58
CA TYR A 209 0.68 12.68 -10.30
C TYR A 209 1.31 12.39 -11.66
N MET A 210 0.81 13.05 -12.71
CA MET A 210 1.45 13.10 -14.01
C MET A 210 1.47 14.54 -14.53
N PRO A 211 2.59 15.06 -15.05
CA PRO A 211 2.65 16.45 -15.52
C PRO A 211 1.57 16.86 -16.52
N SER A 212 1.14 15.94 -17.38
CA SER A 212 0.12 16.19 -18.42
C SER A 212 -1.33 16.06 -17.96
N VAL A 213 -1.57 15.48 -16.77
CA VAL A 213 -2.92 15.19 -16.25
C VAL A 213 -3.20 15.92 -14.95
N GLY A 214 -2.18 16.11 -14.11
CA GLY A 214 -2.33 16.59 -12.74
C GLY A 214 -2.29 15.43 -11.75
N ALA A 215 -2.81 15.70 -10.56
CA ALA A 215 -2.91 14.75 -9.46
C ALA A 215 -4.30 14.10 -9.44
N GLU A 216 -4.33 12.77 -9.37
CA GLU A 216 -5.55 11.96 -9.33
C GLU A 216 -5.46 10.96 -8.19
N LYS A 217 -6.52 10.84 -7.38
CA LYS A 217 -6.62 9.80 -6.37
C LYS A 217 -6.93 8.47 -7.05
N LEU A 218 -6.19 7.42 -6.68
CA LEU A 218 -6.48 6.06 -7.12
C LEU A 218 -7.46 5.36 -6.18
N VAL A 219 -7.20 5.41 -4.88
CA VAL A 219 -7.99 4.70 -3.86
C VAL A 219 -7.63 5.20 -2.46
N ALA A 220 -8.54 5.02 -1.51
CA ALA A 220 -8.29 5.20 -0.09
C ALA A 220 -8.60 3.92 0.72
N ASN A 221 -8.21 3.87 1.99
CA ASN A 221 -8.63 2.77 2.88
C ASN A 221 -10.01 3.00 3.53
N ASN A 222 -10.54 4.23 3.50
CA ASN A 222 -11.77 4.63 4.18
C ASN A 222 -12.98 4.81 3.24
N ASP A 223 -12.85 4.55 1.93
CA ASP A 223 -13.88 4.83 0.91
C ASP A 223 -14.81 3.64 0.61
N ASN A 224 -14.89 2.65 1.52
CA ASN A 224 -15.56 1.35 1.33
C ASN A 224 -15.09 0.58 0.07
N SER A 225 -13.93 0.93 -0.50
CA SER A 225 -13.36 0.23 -1.63
C SER A 225 -13.03 -1.21 -1.24
N PRO A 226 -13.25 -2.20 -2.14
CA PRO A 226 -12.76 -3.55 -1.91
C PRO A 226 -11.24 -3.58 -1.75
N LEU A 227 -10.50 -2.58 -2.26
CA LEU A 227 -9.04 -2.49 -2.18
C LEU A 227 -8.51 -1.95 -0.85
N SER A 228 -9.36 -1.46 0.06
CA SER A 228 -8.91 -0.88 1.34
C SER A 228 -7.87 -1.73 2.07
N PRO A 229 -8.03 -3.07 2.21
CA PRO A 229 -7.03 -3.89 2.89
C PRO A 229 -5.66 -3.86 2.20
N LEU A 230 -5.62 -3.80 0.86
CA LEU A 230 -4.35 -3.70 0.13
C LEU A 230 -3.68 -2.34 0.29
N VAL A 231 -4.44 -1.26 0.48
CA VAL A 231 -3.88 0.06 0.77
C VAL A 231 -3.14 0.02 2.10
N ASP A 232 -3.78 -0.50 3.15
CA ASP A 232 -3.15 -0.62 4.47
C ASP A 232 -1.88 -1.46 4.41
N ILE A 233 -1.97 -2.65 3.80
CA ILE A 233 -0.83 -3.57 3.65
C ILE A 233 0.32 -2.91 2.88
N LEU A 234 0.03 -2.19 1.79
CA LEU A 234 1.06 -1.56 0.98
C LEU A 234 1.77 -0.44 1.76
N VAL A 235 1.02 0.45 2.42
CA VAL A 235 1.59 1.55 3.20
C VAL A 235 2.42 1.02 4.36
N GLU A 236 1.93 -0.01 5.08
CA GLU A 236 2.68 -0.66 6.14
C GLU A 236 3.96 -1.31 5.63
N THR A 237 3.88 -2.06 4.51
CA THR A 237 5.05 -2.68 3.88
C THR A 237 6.11 -1.64 3.52
N VAL A 238 5.70 -0.52 2.92
CA VAL A 238 6.63 0.55 2.52
C VAL A 238 7.21 1.24 3.75
N SER A 239 6.39 1.54 4.76
CA SER A 239 6.83 2.17 6.01
C SER A 239 7.87 1.31 6.74
N GLU A 240 7.57 0.02 6.94
CA GLU A 240 8.49 -0.94 7.54
C GLU A 240 9.77 -1.05 6.70
N ARG A 241 9.66 -1.22 5.38
CA ARG A 241 10.83 -1.33 4.52
C ARG A 241 11.73 -0.10 4.58
N MET A 242 11.12 1.08 4.63
CA MET A 242 11.85 2.36 4.70
C MET A 242 12.45 2.62 6.09
N SER A 243 12.06 1.88 7.12
CA SER A 243 12.68 1.97 8.46
C SER A 243 14.08 1.34 8.52
N HIS A 244 14.42 0.49 7.55
CA HIS A 244 15.74 -0.14 7.45
C HIS A 244 16.74 0.73 6.66
N PRO A 245 18.05 0.63 6.93
CA PRO A 245 19.07 1.32 6.14
C PRO A 245 18.99 0.93 4.66
N ARG A 246 19.08 1.93 3.77
CA ARG A 246 19.09 1.73 2.31
C ARG A 246 20.27 2.48 1.70
N VAL A 247 20.94 1.81 0.76
CA VAL A 247 22.02 2.40 -0.02
C VAL A 247 21.47 2.71 -1.41
N LYS A 248 21.44 4.01 -1.78
CA LYS A 248 21.09 4.43 -3.14
C LYS A 248 22.06 3.77 -4.14
N LYS A 249 21.61 3.46 -5.36
CA LYS A 249 22.46 2.78 -6.37
C LYS A 249 23.78 3.52 -6.61
N ASP A 250 23.74 4.84 -6.67
CA ASP A 250 24.95 5.66 -6.87
C ASP A 250 25.93 5.53 -5.69
N LEU A 251 25.41 5.47 -4.45
CA LEU A 251 26.24 5.22 -3.27
C LEU A 251 26.75 3.78 -3.23
N LYS A 252 25.95 2.83 -3.71
CA LYS A 252 26.34 1.41 -3.76
C LYS A 252 27.53 1.23 -4.69
N TYR A 253 27.54 1.91 -5.83
CA TYR A 253 28.68 1.90 -6.75
C TYR A 253 29.97 2.34 -6.05
N VAL A 254 29.93 3.45 -5.30
CA VAL A 254 31.08 3.94 -4.52
C VAL A 254 31.51 2.96 -3.44
N ILE A 255 30.56 2.37 -2.70
CA ILE A 255 30.86 1.34 -1.69
C ILE A 255 31.47 0.10 -2.36
N ASP A 256 30.92 -0.36 -3.48
CA ASP A 256 31.40 -1.54 -4.21
C ASP A 256 32.81 -1.31 -4.78
N ALA A 257 33.16 -0.09 -5.18
CA ALA A 257 34.53 0.29 -5.60
C ALA A 257 35.49 0.22 -4.41
N PHE A 258 35.15 0.86 -3.29
CA PHE A 258 35.94 0.79 -2.06
C PHE A 258 36.14 -0.66 -1.57
N MET A 259 35.09 -1.49 -1.62
CA MET A 259 35.16 -2.91 -1.22
C MET A 259 36.03 -3.76 -2.14
N LYS A 260 36.41 -3.25 -3.32
CA LYS A 260 37.33 -3.88 -4.27
C LYS A 260 38.73 -3.24 -4.25
N ASP A 261 39.01 -2.39 -3.26
CA ASP A 261 40.22 -1.57 -3.18
C ASP A 261 40.45 -0.67 -4.41
N ASP A 262 39.37 -0.34 -5.13
CA ASP A 262 39.38 0.59 -6.25
C ASP A 262 39.20 2.01 -5.71
N LEU A 263 40.32 2.73 -5.62
CA LEU A 263 40.40 4.12 -5.15
C LEU A 263 40.76 5.07 -6.29
N GLU A 264 40.73 4.60 -7.54
CA GLU A 264 40.94 5.45 -8.70
C GLU A 264 39.70 6.33 -8.89
N ASP A 265 39.90 7.60 -9.21
CA ASP A 265 38.80 8.48 -9.59
C ASP A 265 38.30 8.08 -10.98
N ASP A 266 36.98 8.06 -11.15
CA ASP A 266 36.37 7.88 -12.46
C ASP A 266 36.90 8.93 -13.44
N GLU A 267 37.39 8.52 -14.61
CA GLU A 267 37.75 9.46 -15.67
C GLU A 267 36.54 10.37 -15.98
N GLU A 268 36.71 11.69 -15.82
CA GLU A 268 35.68 12.66 -16.22
C GLU A 268 35.33 12.46 -17.70
N LYS A 269 34.21 11.79 -17.97
CA LYS A 269 33.59 11.83 -19.29
C LYS A 269 33.03 13.24 -19.48
N LEU A 270 33.87 14.13 -19.99
CA LEU A 270 33.46 15.45 -20.47
C LEU A 270 32.28 15.26 -21.44
N PRO A 271 31.09 15.75 -21.10
CA PRO A 271 30.02 15.80 -22.08
C PRO A 271 30.49 16.81 -23.14
N PHE A 272 30.39 16.43 -24.42
CA PHE A 272 30.77 17.22 -25.60
C PHE A 272 32.26 17.16 -26.01
N SER A 273 32.64 16.09 -26.71
CA SER A 273 33.62 16.24 -27.80
C SER A 273 32.87 16.68 -29.07
N TYR A 274 33.31 17.81 -29.62
CA TYR A 274 32.77 18.56 -30.78
C TYR A 274 32.23 17.75 -31.96
#